data_AF-A0A945DF41-F1
#
_entry.id   AF-A0A945DF41-F1
#
_cell.length_a   1.000
_cell.length_b   1.000
_cell.length_c   1.000
_cell.angle_alpha   90.00
_cell.angle_beta   90.00
_cell.angle_gamma   90.00
#
_symmetry.space_group_name_H-M   'P 1'
#
loop_
_entity.id
_entity.type
_entity.pdbx_description
1 polymer ?
#
loop_
_entity_poly.entity_id
_entity_poly.type
_entity_poly.pdbx_seq_one_letter_code
_entity_poly.pdbx_strand_id
1 'polypeptide(L)'
;MAVSTDFAPPFKLIAPYFKIGGLFFGFSIAILFGFDISNLTTVDTHILSWSHIFLLGFVMMIIFGAMAQLIPVVLEVGHAAIDLYYIIYPLLLIGTILMGYGFISSPALLPYGGIVVLISLLIFVFETFLTIKKVEKFNLVMTTVLIANTFLFIGLIFGILMALGYAGTISINISSLLKAHIYLVLVGYVGITIMGMSLVL
;
A
#
# COMPACT_ATOMS: atom_id res chain seq x y z
N MET A 1 27.68 -1.99 7.14
CA MET A 1 26.95 -1.88 8.44
C MET A 1 26.25 -3.20 8.62
N ALA A 2 26.59 -3.99 9.65
CA ALA A 2 25.90 -5.26 9.90
C ALA A 2 24.66 -4.97 10.74
N VAL A 3 23.47 -5.12 10.17
CA VAL A 3 22.21 -4.87 10.87
C VAL A 3 21.80 -6.12 11.63
N SER A 4 21.50 -5.99 12.93
CA SER A 4 21.05 -7.12 13.74
C SER A 4 19.64 -7.55 13.33
N THR A 5 19.44 -8.85 13.12
CA THR A 5 18.13 -9.46 12.82
C THR A 5 17.32 -9.78 14.06
N ASP A 6 17.82 -9.47 15.26
CA ASP A 6 17.24 -9.90 16.53
C ASP A 6 15.84 -9.32 16.79
N PHE A 7 15.48 -8.24 16.10
CA PHE A 7 14.18 -7.58 16.20
C PHE A 7 13.12 -8.08 15.20
N ALA A 8 13.47 -9.03 14.31
CA ALA A 8 12.55 -9.47 13.26
C ALA A 8 11.40 -10.36 13.82
N PRO A 9 10.13 -10.12 13.42
CA PRO A 9 9.00 -10.97 13.76
C PRO A 9 9.14 -12.42 13.29
N PRO A 10 8.36 -13.35 13.87
CA PRO A 10 8.26 -14.71 13.38
C PRO A 10 7.69 -14.74 11.95
N PHE A 11 8.35 -15.49 11.06
CA PHE A 11 7.97 -15.58 9.64
C PHE A 11 6.50 -16.00 9.40
N LYS A 12 5.89 -16.76 10.32
CA LYS A 12 4.48 -17.16 10.24
C LYS A 12 3.52 -15.97 10.14
N LEU A 13 3.85 -14.84 10.76
CA LEU A 13 3.07 -13.59 10.67
C LEU A 13 3.06 -13.04 9.24
N ILE A 14 4.19 -13.18 8.54
CA ILE A 14 4.46 -12.53 7.26
C ILE A 14 4.09 -13.42 6.08
N ALA A 15 4.20 -14.75 6.22
CA ALA A 15 3.91 -15.70 5.15
C ALA A 15 2.56 -15.49 4.42
N PRO A 16 1.45 -15.11 5.07
CA PRO A 16 0.20 -14.81 4.37
C PRO A 16 0.31 -13.69 3.34
N TYR A 17 1.06 -12.61 3.66
CA TYR A 17 1.27 -11.48 2.76
C TYR A 17 1.93 -11.92 1.44
N PHE A 18 3.01 -12.69 1.53
CA PHE A 18 3.72 -13.17 0.35
C PHE A 18 2.89 -14.15 -0.48
N LYS A 19 2.13 -15.05 0.17
CA LYS A 19 1.26 -16.01 -0.54
C LYS A 19 0.13 -15.29 -1.29
N ILE A 20 -0.58 -14.38 -0.62
CA ILE A 20 -1.67 -13.62 -1.22
C ILE A 20 -1.11 -12.71 -2.32
N GLY A 21 -0.01 -12.02 -2.06
CA GLY A 21 0.65 -11.16 -3.03
C GLY A 21 1.05 -11.92 -4.30
N GLY A 22 1.70 -13.07 -4.16
CA GLY A 22 2.07 -13.91 -5.29
C GLY A 22 0.87 -14.41 -6.11
N LEU A 23 -0.25 -14.73 -5.45
CA LEU A 23 -1.50 -15.10 -6.13
C LEU A 23 -2.05 -13.92 -6.94
N PHE A 24 -2.14 -12.74 -6.33
CA PHE A 24 -2.66 -11.54 -6.99
C PHE A 24 -1.76 -11.08 -8.13
N PHE A 25 -0.45 -11.29 -8.04
CA PHE A 25 0.48 -11.06 -9.15
C PHE A 25 0.11 -11.91 -10.37
N GLY A 26 -0.04 -13.22 -10.18
CA GLY A 26 -0.45 -14.14 -11.25
C GLY A 26 -1.82 -13.78 -11.82
N PHE A 27 -2.77 -13.42 -10.96
CA PHE A 27 -4.11 -12.99 -11.38
C PHE A 27 -4.08 -11.68 -12.18
N SER A 28 -3.32 -10.68 -11.75
CA SER A 28 -3.13 -9.42 -12.47
C SER A 28 -2.48 -9.62 -13.84
N ILE A 29 -1.52 -10.55 -13.96
CA ILE A 29 -0.94 -10.92 -15.26
C ILE A 29 -1.99 -11.56 -16.16
N ALA A 30 -2.82 -12.46 -15.64
CA ALA A 30 -3.88 -13.09 -16.43
C ALA A 30 -4.86 -12.06 -17.00
N ILE A 31 -5.25 -11.06 -16.21
CA ILE A 31 -6.14 -9.98 -16.66
C ILE A 31 -5.51 -9.16 -17.80
N LEU A 32 -4.17 -9.01 -17.84
CA LEU A 32 -3.50 -8.22 -18.89
C LEU A 32 -3.81 -8.74 -20.31
N PHE A 33 -3.96 -10.05 -20.48
CA PHE A 33 -4.29 -10.66 -21.77
C PHE A 33 -5.69 -10.33 -22.29
N GLY A 34 -6.55 -9.75 -21.45
CA GLY A 34 -7.89 -9.30 -21.82
C GLY A 34 -7.97 -7.85 -22.33
N PHE A 35 -6.88 -7.07 -22.25
CA PHE A 35 -6.90 -5.67 -22.68
C PHE A 35 -6.66 -5.51 -24.18
N ASP A 36 -7.46 -4.65 -24.81
CA ASP A 36 -7.21 -4.14 -26.15
C ASP A 36 -6.37 -2.85 -26.06
N ILE A 37 -5.16 -2.91 -26.61
CA ILE A 37 -4.17 -1.83 -26.57
C ILE A 37 -4.66 -0.59 -27.34
N SER A 38 -5.55 -0.76 -28.33
CA SER A 38 -5.97 0.34 -29.20
C SER A 38 -6.81 1.41 -28.49
N ASN A 39 -7.42 1.10 -27.35
CA ASN A 39 -8.35 1.99 -26.64
C ASN A 39 -7.92 2.33 -25.20
N LEU A 40 -6.66 2.09 -24.83
CA LEU A 40 -6.19 2.32 -23.46
C LEU A 40 -6.16 3.81 -23.11
N THR A 41 -6.90 4.20 -22.06
CA THR A 41 -6.83 5.55 -21.48
C THR A 41 -6.64 5.46 -19.96
N THR A 42 -5.89 6.38 -19.36
CA THR A 42 -5.57 6.33 -17.91
C THR A 42 -6.77 6.50 -16.98
N VAL A 43 -7.93 6.89 -17.53
CA VAL A 43 -9.20 7.04 -16.80
C VAL A 43 -10.17 5.88 -17.06
N ASP A 44 -9.79 4.92 -17.91
CA ASP A 44 -10.56 3.71 -18.17
C ASP A 44 -10.76 2.93 -16.87
N THR A 45 -12.00 2.55 -16.59
CA THR A 45 -12.38 1.89 -15.35
C THR A 45 -11.81 0.48 -15.21
N HIS A 46 -11.60 -0.24 -16.32
CA HIS A 46 -10.92 -1.53 -16.30
C HIS A 46 -9.44 -1.37 -15.97
N ILE A 47 -8.78 -0.32 -16.50
CA ILE A 47 -7.39 -0.03 -16.14
C ILE A 47 -7.28 0.40 -14.67
N LEU A 48 -8.19 1.23 -14.18
CA LEU A 48 -8.22 1.63 -12.76
C LEU A 48 -8.44 0.43 -11.84
N SER A 49 -9.37 -0.45 -12.20
CA SER A 49 -9.62 -1.71 -11.50
C SER A 49 -8.37 -2.59 -11.45
N TRP A 50 -7.78 -2.88 -12.61
CA TRP A 50 -6.57 -3.68 -12.71
C TRP A 50 -5.41 -3.07 -11.92
N SER A 51 -5.23 -1.75 -12.01
CA SER A 51 -4.18 -1.02 -11.30
C SER A 51 -4.31 -1.20 -9.79
N HIS A 52 -5.52 -1.15 -9.23
CA HIS A 52 -5.72 -1.35 -7.80
C HIS A 52 -5.59 -2.83 -7.39
N ILE A 53 -6.04 -3.78 -8.21
CA ILE A 53 -5.83 -5.21 -7.96
C ILE A 53 -4.34 -5.52 -7.93
N PHE A 54 -3.56 -4.98 -8.88
CA PHE A 54 -2.12 -5.16 -8.95
C PHE A 54 -1.39 -4.44 -7.82
N LEU A 55 -1.66 -3.15 -7.63
CA LEU A 55 -0.94 -2.34 -6.64
C LEU A 55 -1.30 -2.75 -5.22
N LEU A 56 -2.57 -2.90 -4.86
CA LEU A 56 -2.97 -3.25 -3.49
C LEU A 56 -2.82 -4.74 -3.21
N GLY A 57 -3.30 -5.59 -4.12
CA GLY A 57 -3.32 -7.05 -3.95
C GLY A 57 -1.95 -7.70 -4.04
N PHE A 58 -1.05 -7.15 -4.87
CA PHE A 58 0.33 -7.62 -4.98
C PHE A 58 1.34 -6.65 -4.35
N VAL A 59 1.56 -5.47 -4.94
CA VAL A 59 2.71 -4.62 -4.57
C VAL A 59 2.69 -4.23 -3.10
N MET A 60 1.59 -3.66 -2.61
CA MET A 60 1.42 -3.24 -1.22
C MET A 60 1.39 -4.44 -0.27
N MET A 61 0.77 -5.56 -0.68
CA MET A 61 0.78 -6.79 0.11
C MET A 61 2.22 -7.28 0.35
N ILE A 62 3.06 -7.31 -0.69
CA ILE A 62 4.47 -7.70 -0.58
C ILE A 62 5.26 -6.70 0.25
N ILE A 63 5.11 -5.40 -0.02
CA ILE A 63 5.84 -4.35 0.71
C ILE A 63 5.49 -4.42 2.19
N PHE A 64 4.21 -4.55 2.56
CA PHE A 64 3.81 -4.59 3.97
C PHE A 64 4.34 -5.83 4.69
N GLY A 65 4.30 -6.99 4.03
CA GLY A 65 4.93 -8.20 4.56
C GLY A 65 6.44 -8.04 4.77
N ALA A 66 7.15 -7.48 3.79
CA ALA A 66 8.58 -7.23 3.90
C ALA A 66 8.91 -6.19 4.97
N MET A 67 8.12 -5.11 5.06
CA MET A 67 8.33 -4.03 6.03
C MET A 67 8.07 -4.48 7.47
N ALA A 68 7.17 -5.45 7.70
CA ALA A 68 7.06 -6.10 9.01
C ALA A 68 8.39 -6.71 9.48
N GLN A 69 9.25 -7.18 8.56
CA GLN A 69 10.58 -7.67 8.93
C GLN A 69 11.62 -6.57 8.98
N LEU A 70 11.56 -5.64 8.03
CA LEU A 70 12.63 -4.67 7.78
C LEU A 70 12.56 -3.43 8.67
N ILE A 71 11.37 -2.95 9.03
CA ILE A 71 11.20 -1.80 9.94
C ILE A 71 11.93 -2.02 11.26
N PRO A 72 11.68 -3.10 12.03
CA PRO A 72 12.30 -3.23 13.35
C PRO A 72 13.80 -3.47 13.27
N VAL A 73 14.27 -4.08 12.18
CA VAL A 73 15.68 -4.33 11.89
C VAL A 73 16.41 -3.02 11.56
N VAL A 74 15.86 -2.20 10.65
CA VAL A 74 16.47 -0.91 10.25
C VAL A 74 16.40 0.15 11.34
N LEU A 75 15.33 0.16 12.10
CA LEU A 75 15.16 1.10 13.21
C LEU A 75 15.86 0.61 14.49
N GLU A 76 16.38 -0.63 14.51
CA GLU A 76 17.02 -1.27 15.66
C GLU A 76 16.15 -1.26 16.93
N VAL A 77 14.82 -1.32 16.74
CA VAL A 77 13.82 -1.31 17.81
C VAL A 77 12.65 -2.23 17.44
N GLY A 78 12.10 -2.92 18.43
CA GLY A 78 10.91 -3.75 18.21
C GLY A 78 9.65 -2.93 17.87
N HIS A 79 8.76 -3.54 17.07
CA HIS A 79 7.44 -2.98 16.73
C HIS A 79 6.67 -2.44 17.95
N ALA A 80 5.87 -1.40 17.73
CA ALA A 80 4.99 -0.87 18.76
C ALA A 80 3.82 -1.81 19.05
N ALA A 81 3.24 -2.41 18.01
CA ALA A 81 2.09 -3.32 18.13
C ALA A 81 2.09 -4.33 16.98
N ILE A 82 2.92 -5.37 17.11
CA ILE A 82 3.19 -6.35 16.04
C ILE A 82 1.95 -7.16 15.62
N ASP A 83 1.03 -7.41 16.55
CA ASP A 83 -0.17 -8.20 16.30
C ASP A 83 -1.15 -7.53 15.32
N LEU A 84 -1.03 -6.21 15.13
CA LEU A 84 -1.84 -5.48 14.15
C LEU A 84 -1.61 -5.95 12.71
N TYR A 85 -0.46 -6.56 12.41
CA TYR A 85 -0.18 -7.17 11.12
C TYR A 85 -1.07 -8.39 10.81
N TYR A 86 -1.72 -9.02 11.80
CA TYR A 86 -2.72 -10.04 11.50
C TYR A 86 -4.03 -9.45 10.94
N ILE A 87 -4.29 -8.15 11.20
CA ILE A 87 -5.51 -7.44 10.81
C ILE A 87 -5.33 -6.70 9.49
N ILE A 88 -4.10 -6.27 9.18
CA ILE A 88 -3.79 -5.52 7.95
C ILE A 88 -4.08 -6.38 6.69
N TYR A 89 -3.50 -7.58 6.53
CA TYR A 89 -3.66 -8.32 5.28
C TYR A 89 -5.12 -8.70 4.93
N PRO A 90 -6.00 -9.12 5.87
CA PRO A 90 -7.38 -9.42 5.53
C PRO A 90 -8.15 -8.18 5.09
N LEU A 91 -7.95 -7.05 5.77
CA LEU A 91 -8.59 -5.78 5.40
C LEU A 91 -8.11 -5.32 4.02
N LEU A 92 -6.79 -5.34 3.78
CA LEU A 92 -6.23 -4.96 2.47
C LEU A 92 -6.79 -5.86 1.36
N LEU A 93 -6.90 -7.16 1.59
CA LEU A 93 -7.47 -8.11 0.63
C LEU A 93 -8.96 -7.82 0.33
N ILE A 94 -9.79 -7.69 1.36
CA ILE A 94 -11.23 -7.40 1.21
C ILE A 94 -11.42 -6.08 0.47
N GLY A 95 -10.69 -5.04 0.89
CA GLY A 95 -10.73 -3.73 0.26
C GLY A 95 -10.30 -3.75 -1.20
N THR A 96 -9.24 -4.51 -1.53
CA THR A 96 -8.77 -4.69 -2.93
C THR A 96 -9.85 -5.30 -3.81
N ILE A 97 -10.54 -6.35 -3.34
CA ILE A 97 -11.60 -7.02 -4.08
C ILE A 97 -12.78 -6.06 -4.30
N LEU A 98 -13.21 -5.34 -3.25
CA LEU A 98 -14.29 -4.36 -3.34
C LEU A 98 -13.96 -3.22 -4.30
N MET A 99 -12.74 -2.69 -4.27
CA MET A 99 -12.32 -1.63 -5.20
C MET A 99 -12.24 -2.14 -6.64
N GLY A 100 -11.64 -3.31 -6.86
CA GLY A 100 -11.55 -3.92 -8.19
C GLY A 100 -12.94 -4.11 -8.83
N TYR A 101 -13.88 -4.66 -8.08
CA TYR A 101 -15.27 -4.79 -8.53
C TYR A 101 -15.98 -3.44 -8.68
N GLY A 102 -15.76 -2.52 -7.74
CA GLY A 102 -16.38 -1.20 -7.71
C GLY A 102 -16.05 -0.36 -8.95
N PHE A 103 -14.81 -0.41 -9.42
CA PHE A 103 -14.43 0.30 -10.66
C PHE A 103 -15.17 -0.23 -11.89
N ILE A 104 -15.33 -1.56 -12.01
CA ILE A 104 -15.91 -2.17 -13.21
C ILE A 104 -17.44 -2.07 -13.21
N SER A 105 -18.07 -2.41 -12.08
CA SER A 105 -19.51 -2.70 -12.05
C SER A 105 -20.33 -1.71 -11.25
N SER A 106 -19.77 -1.08 -10.21
CA SER A 106 -20.54 -0.21 -9.32
C SER A 106 -19.67 0.82 -8.61
N PRO A 107 -19.54 2.04 -9.16
CA PRO A 107 -18.77 3.11 -8.53
C PRO A 107 -19.22 3.45 -7.10
N ALA A 108 -20.48 3.18 -6.77
CA ALA A 108 -21.03 3.34 -5.42
C ALA A 108 -20.34 2.44 -4.37
N LEU A 109 -19.69 1.34 -4.78
CA LEU A 109 -18.91 0.47 -3.87
C LEU A 109 -17.51 1.02 -3.57
N LEU A 110 -17.00 1.97 -4.37
CA LEU A 110 -15.64 2.48 -4.22
C LEU A 110 -15.36 3.12 -2.86
N PRO A 111 -16.26 3.92 -2.26
CA PRO A 111 -16.03 4.47 -0.92
C PRO A 111 -15.93 3.39 0.15
N TYR A 112 -16.73 2.33 0.05
CA TYR A 112 -16.69 1.23 1.02
C TYR A 112 -15.39 0.44 0.91
N GLY A 113 -14.99 0.05 -0.31
CA GLY A 113 -13.68 -0.58 -0.54
C GLY A 113 -12.54 0.33 -0.10
N GLY A 114 -12.61 1.61 -0.48
CA GLY A 114 -11.63 2.63 -0.12
C GLY A 114 -11.49 2.85 1.39
N ILE A 115 -12.58 2.82 2.17
CA ILE A 115 -12.53 2.91 3.64
C ILE A 115 -11.86 1.68 4.24
N VAL A 116 -12.19 0.47 3.76
CA VAL A 116 -11.57 -0.77 4.26
C VAL A 116 -10.06 -0.75 3.99
N VAL A 117 -9.64 -0.34 2.79
CA VAL A 117 -8.24 -0.14 2.41
C VAL A 117 -7.58 0.95 3.27
N LEU A 118 -8.26 2.08 3.48
CA LEU A 118 -7.79 3.19 4.29
C LEU A 118 -7.52 2.74 5.73
N ILE A 119 -8.44 2.00 6.35
CA ILE A 119 -8.25 1.47 7.72
C ILE A 119 -7.02 0.56 7.76
N SER A 120 -6.88 -0.36 6.80
CA SER A 120 -5.71 -1.24 6.72
C SER A 120 -4.40 -0.46 6.64
N LEU A 121 -4.32 0.52 5.75
CA LEU A 121 -3.11 1.31 5.50
C LEU A 121 -2.82 2.26 6.68
N LEU A 122 -3.85 2.80 7.33
CA LEU A 122 -3.70 3.63 8.53
C LEU A 122 -3.15 2.81 9.70
N ILE A 123 -3.60 1.58 9.91
CA ILE A 123 -3.04 0.69 10.93
C ILE A 123 -1.53 0.53 10.70
N PHE A 124 -1.10 0.24 9.47
CA PHE A 124 0.31 0.11 9.11
C PHE A 124 1.11 1.42 9.35
N VAL A 125 0.60 2.55 8.86
CA VAL A 125 1.25 3.86 9.00
C VAL A 125 1.37 4.25 10.47
N PHE A 126 0.31 4.09 11.27
CA PHE A 126 0.34 4.43 12.70
C PHE A 126 1.28 3.52 13.48
N GLU A 127 1.26 2.21 13.23
CA GLU A 127 2.20 1.27 13.85
C GLU A 127 3.65 1.67 13.52
N THR A 128 3.93 1.98 12.26
CA THR A 128 5.26 2.42 11.81
C THR A 128 5.69 3.72 12.49
N PHE A 129 4.82 4.74 12.55
CA PHE A 129 5.14 5.99 13.22
C PHE A 129 5.33 5.82 14.74
N LEU A 130 4.55 4.96 15.39
CA LEU A 130 4.75 4.63 16.80
C LEU A 130 6.08 3.90 17.04
N THR A 131 6.50 3.04 16.12
CA THR A 131 7.80 2.36 16.18
C THR A 131 8.94 3.36 15.97
N ILE A 132 8.83 4.26 14.98
CA ILE A 132 9.81 5.33 14.73
C ILE A 132 9.97 6.25 15.96
N LYS A 133 8.90 6.54 16.71
CA LYS A 133 8.98 7.36 17.93
C LYS A 133 9.87 6.78 19.03
N LYS A 134 10.20 5.48 18.98
CA LYS A 134 11.11 4.84 19.93
C LYS A 134 12.59 5.07 19.58
N VAL A 135 12.88 5.57 18.38
CA VAL A 135 14.25 5.76 17.88
C VAL A 135 14.86 7.03 18.46
N GLU A 136 16.06 6.92 19.04
CA GLU A 136 16.78 8.06 19.64
C GLU A 136 17.53 8.91 18.59
N LYS A 137 18.09 8.27 17.55
CA LYS A 137 18.92 8.92 16.53
C LYS A 137 18.58 8.42 15.15
N PHE A 138 18.23 9.35 14.25
CA PHE A 138 17.92 9.03 12.86
C PHE A 138 19.20 8.92 12.03
N ASN A 139 19.25 7.88 11.19
CA ASN A 139 20.19 7.80 10.07
C ASN A 139 19.46 8.03 8.74
N LEU A 140 20.19 7.98 7.62
CA LEU A 140 19.63 8.18 6.28
C LEU A 140 18.49 7.20 5.98
N VAL A 141 18.69 5.90 6.24
CA VAL A 141 17.70 4.86 5.96
C VAL A 141 16.43 5.07 6.80
N MET A 142 16.56 5.28 8.11
CA MET A 142 15.42 5.56 8.98
C MET A 142 14.62 6.79 8.51
N THR A 143 15.33 7.81 8.01
CA THR A 143 14.71 9.01 7.44
C THR A 143 13.91 8.67 6.18
N THR A 144 14.41 7.79 5.31
CA THR A 144 13.64 7.34 4.13
C THR A 144 12.36 6.60 4.52
N VAL A 145 12.38 5.79 5.59
CA VAL A 145 11.18 5.10 6.10
C VAL A 145 10.15 6.12 6.57
N LEU A 146 10.56 7.15 7.33
CA LEU A 146 9.67 8.22 7.79
C LEU A 146 9.05 8.99 6.61
N ILE A 147 9.88 9.39 5.64
CA ILE A 147 9.44 10.14 4.46
C ILE A 147 8.46 9.31 3.63
N ALA A 148 8.81 8.06 3.30
CA ALA A 148 7.95 7.18 2.51
C ALA A 148 6.56 7.01 3.17
N ASN A 149 6.51 6.73 4.48
CA ASN A 149 5.24 6.56 5.18
C ASN A 149 4.42 7.85 5.27
N THR A 150 5.07 9.01 5.27
CA THR A 150 4.38 10.31 5.17
C THR A 150 3.75 10.49 3.79
N PHE A 151 4.47 10.15 2.71
CA PHE A 151 3.93 10.14 1.35
C PHE A 151 2.76 9.17 1.20
N LEU A 152 2.87 7.97 1.77
CA LEU A 152 1.76 7.02 1.80
C LEU A 152 0.53 7.65 2.45
N PHE A 153 0.67 8.18 3.68
CA PHE A 153 -0.42 8.79 4.43
C PHE A 153 -1.16 9.88 3.63
N ILE A 154 -0.42 10.81 3.00
CA ILE A 154 -1.03 11.87 2.18
C ILE A 154 -1.70 11.26 0.94
N GLY A 155 -1.07 10.26 0.31
CA GLY A 155 -1.64 9.50 -0.79
C GLY A 155 -2.98 8.86 -0.46
N LEU A 156 -3.14 8.33 0.77
CA LEU A 156 -4.40 7.73 1.24
C LEU A 156 -5.55 8.74 1.28
N ILE A 157 -5.27 9.96 1.75
CA ILE A 157 -6.25 11.05 1.82
C ILE A 157 -6.78 11.35 0.41
N PHE A 158 -5.89 11.41 -0.57
CA PHE A 158 -6.30 11.70 -1.95
C PHE A 158 -7.07 10.51 -2.55
N GLY A 159 -6.68 9.28 -2.23
CA GLY A 159 -7.38 8.07 -2.65
C GLY A 159 -8.84 8.03 -2.19
N ILE A 160 -9.09 8.30 -0.90
CA ILE A 160 -10.48 8.27 -0.38
C ILE A 160 -11.33 9.42 -0.91
N LEU A 161 -10.76 10.62 -1.07
CA LEU A 161 -11.46 11.75 -1.71
C LEU A 161 -11.85 11.38 -3.14
N MET A 162 -10.96 10.77 -3.92
CA MET A 162 -11.29 10.29 -5.27
C MET A 162 -12.35 9.20 -5.27
N ALA A 163 -12.31 8.24 -4.35
CA ALA A 163 -13.34 7.20 -4.25
C ALA A 163 -14.73 7.81 -3.99
N LEU A 164 -14.82 8.81 -3.12
CA LEU A 164 -16.04 9.59 -2.88
C LEU A 164 -16.48 10.39 -4.12
N GLY A 165 -15.53 10.94 -4.87
CA GLY A 165 -15.78 11.64 -6.12
C GLY A 165 -16.34 10.73 -7.21
N TYR A 166 -15.73 9.56 -7.43
CA TYR A 166 -16.22 8.55 -8.38
C TYR A 166 -17.60 8.00 -8.02
N ALA A 167 -17.93 7.93 -6.73
CA ALA A 167 -19.27 7.56 -6.26
C ALA A 167 -20.31 8.70 -6.39
N GLY A 168 -19.91 9.90 -6.80
CA GLY A 168 -20.80 11.06 -6.94
C GLY A 168 -21.20 11.73 -5.62
N THR A 169 -20.56 11.38 -4.51
CA THR A 169 -20.90 11.93 -3.18
C THR A 169 -20.34 13.33 -2.94
N ILE A 170 -19.21 13.66 -3.58
CA ILE A 170 -18.56 14.97 -3.50
C ILE A 170 -18.13 15.42 -4.90
N SER A 171 -18.07 16.72 -5.13
CA SER A 171 -17.55 17.31 -6.36
C SER A 171 -16.08 17.70 -6.18
N ILE A 172 -15.19 17.04 -6.92
CA ILE A 172 -13.74 17.28 -6.89
C ILE A 172 -13.14 17.15 -8.28
N ASN A 173 -11.97 17.76 -8.49
CA ASN A 173 -11.21 17.58 -9.72
C ASN A 173 -10.43 16.26 -9.69
N ILE A 174 -11.07 15.17 -10.10
CA ILE A 174 -10.49 13.82 -10.10
C ILE A 174 -9.19 13.76 -10.90
N SER A 175 -9.10 14.43 -12.05
CA SER A 175 -7.89 14.40 -12.91
C SER A 175 -6.65 14.96 -12.19
N SER A 176 -6.81 16.07 -11.47
CA SER A 176 -5.71 16.66 -10.69
C SER A 176 -5.32 15.78 -9.51
N LEU A 177 -6.31 15.30 -8.74
CA LEU A 177 -6.07 14.43 -7.58
C LEU A 177 -5.46 13.09 -7.98
N LEU A 178 -5.84 12.53 -9.14
CA LEU A 178 -5.32 11.27 -9.65
C LEU A 178 -3.81 11.36 -9.91
N LYS A 179 -3.36 12.41 -10.59
CA LYS A 179 -1.91 12.63 -10.82
C LYS A 179 -1.17 12.73 -9.49
N ALA A 180 -1.67 13.54 -8.57
CA ALA A 180 -1.02 13.70 -7.27
C ALA A 180 -1.00 12.39 -6.49
N HIS A 181 -2.10 11.64 -6.46
CA HIS A 181 -2.18 10.33 -5.82
C HIS A 181 -1.15 9.33 -6.40
N ILE A 182 -1.03 9.26 -7.74
CA ILE A 182 -0.04 8.41 -8.40
C ILE A 182 1.39 8.78 -7.98
N TYR A 183 1.75 10.07 -7.99
CA TYR A 183 3.09 10.49 -7.58
C TYR A 183 3.35 10.24 -6.09
N LEU A 184 2.39 10.52 -5.22
CA LEU A 184 2.53 10.29 -3.78
C LEU A 184 2.72 8.80 -3.46
N VAL A 185 1.96 7.91 -4.10
CA VAL A 185 2.01 6.47 -3.79
C VAL A 185 3.15 5.77 -4.52
N LEU A 186 3.29 5.94 -5.83
CA LEU A 186 4.31 5.20 -6.59
C LEU A 186 5.71 5.77 -6.41
N VAL A 187 5.88 7.09 -6.57
CA VAL A 187 7.20 7.71 -6.42
C VAL A 187 7.51 7.94 -4.95
N GLY A 188 6.56 8.54 -4.22
CA GLY A 188 6.75 8.95 -2.83
C GLY A 188 6.82 7.78 -1.85
N TYR A 189 5.90 6.81 -1.91
CA TYR A 189 5.96 5.65 -1.03
C TYR A 189 6.81 4.53 -1.64
N VAL A 190 6.35 3.89 -2.73
CA VAL A 190 6.99 2.69 -3.28
C VAL A 190 8.45 2.96 -3.67
N GLY A 191 8.70 4.02 -4.44
CA GLY A 191 10.04 4.37 -4.91
C GLY A 191 11.02 4.67 -3.76
N ILE A 192 10.63 5.54 -2.82
CA ILE A 192 11.48 5.88 -1.66
C ILE A 192 11.69 4.66 -0.75
N THR A 193 10.67 3.83 -0.52
CA THR A 193 10.83 2.59 0.26
C THR A 193 11.84 1.65 -0.38
N ILE A 194 11.74 1.37 -1.68
CA ILE A 194 12.68 0.48 -2.37
C ILE A 194 14.10 1.06 -2.33
N MET A 195 14.25 2.35 -2.65
CA MET A 195 15.56 3.03 -2.63
C MET A 195 16.16 3.01 -1.21
N GLY A 196 15.38 3.36 -0.19
CA GLY A 196 15.81 3.36 1.19
C GLY A 196 16.28 1.99 1.66
N MET A 197 15.49 0.95 1.39
CA MET A 197 15.83 -0.42 1.77
C MET A 197 17.04 -0.97 1.00
N SER A 198 17.26 -0.55 -0.25
CA SER A 198 18.43 -0.96 -1.04
C SER A 198 19.77 -0.48 -0.47
N LEU A 199 19.77 0.50 0.44
CA LEU A 199 20.99 0.94 1.13
C LEU A 199 21.40 0.03 2.29
N VAL A 200 20.50 -0.88 2.69
CA VAL A 200 20.69 -1.80 3.83
C VAL A 200 21.07 -3.20 3.36
N LEU A 201 20.56 -3.61 2.19
CA LEU A 201 20.80 -4.90 1.55
C LEU A 201 22.16 -4.92 0.83
#